data_AF-A0A0J1F9H7-F1
#
_entry.id   AF-A0A0J1F9H7-F1
#
_cell.length_a   1.000
_cell.length_b   1.000
_cell.length_c   1.000
_cell.angle_alpha   90.00
_cell.angle_beta   90.00
_cell.angle_gamma   90.00
#
_symmetry.space_group_name_H-M   'P 1'
#
loop_
_entity.id
_entity.type
_entity.pdbx_description
1 polymer ?
#
loop_
_entity_poly.entity_id
_entity_poly.type
_entity_poly.pdbx_seq_one_letter_code
_entity_poly.pdbx_strand_id
1 'polypeptide(L)'
;MGESYLAGTEYRDSGRKESILADALAGLRGHRWQAVLRTDETTVLLEFGCVIREIMRREDRIEMGHLTLDSVSFELINDPGVRVFLPLSQFTEAQTFPGALVLRFDRYEWGFYA
;
A
#
# COMPACT_ATOMS: atom_id res chain seq x y z
N MET A 1 19.33 5.86 27.53
CA MET A 1 18.79 4.51 27.76
C MET A 1 18.03 4.17 26.49
N GLY A 2 18.61 3.31 25.66
CA GLY A 2 18.03 2.94 24.36
C GLY A 2 17.06 1.80 24.55
N GLU A 3 15.85 1.95 24.01
CA GLU A 3 14.90 0.86 23.87
C GLU A 3 15.37 -0.01 22.70
N SER A 4 15.87 -1.20 23.02
CA SER A 4 16.15 -2.25 22.05
C SER A 4 14.83 -2.92 21.69
N TYR A 5 14.30 -2.64 20.49
CA TYR A 5 13.13 -3.34 19.97
C TYR A 5 13.54 -4.75 19.53
N LEU A 6 12.79 -5.75 20.02
CA LEU A 6 13.04 -7.17 19.80
C LEU A 6 12.81 -7.55 18.32
N ALA A 7 13.90 -7.82 17.62
CA ALA A 7 14.00 -8.18 16.19
C ALA A 7 13.32 -9.52 15.78
N GLY A 8 12.35 -10.02 16.52
CA GLY A 8 11.71 -11.32 16.27
C GLY A 8 10.26 -11.26 15.75
N THR A 9 9.50 -10.24 16.15
CA THR A 9 8.05 -10.15 15.85
C THR A 9 7.75 -9.26 14.65
N GLU A 10 8.54 -8.21 14.44
CA GLU A 10 8.34 -7.22 13.36
C GLU A 10 8.51 -7.84 11.95
N TYR A 11 9.47 -8.74 11.78
CA TYR A 11 9.67 -9.45 10.51
C TYR A 11 8.51 -10.39 10.17
N ARG A 12 7.91 -11.04 11.18
CA ARG A 12 6.81 -11.99 10.99
C ARG A 12 5.51 -11.28 10.62
N ASP A 13 5.26 -10.11 11.21
CA ASP A 13 4.09 -9.29 10.88
C ASP A 13 4.23 -8.62 9.51
N SER A 14 5.43 -8.11 9.20
CA SER A 14 5.73 -7.50 7.89
C SER A 14 5.52 -8.48 6.74
N GLY A 15 6.03 -9.71 6.83
CA GLY A 15 5.83 -10.72 5.78
C GLY A 15 4.36 -11.09 5.57
N ARG A 16 3.56 -11.11 6.64
CA ARG A 16 2.12 -11.36 6.55
C ARG A 16 1.38 -10.19 5.90
N LYS A 17 1.62 -8.97 6.37
CA LYS A 17 1.06 -7.74 5.80
C LYS A 17 1.39 -7.62 4.31
N GLU A 18 2.63 -7.95 3.96
CA GLU A 18 3.10 -7.90 2.57
C GLU A 18 2.32 -8.87 1.69
N SER A 19 2.14 -10.12 2.14
CA SER A 19 1.34 -11.11 1.42
C SER A 19 -0.11 -10.66 1.24
N ILE A 20 -0.75 -10.15 2.30
CA ILE A 20 -2.14 -9.68 2.24
C ILE A 20 -2.27 -8.54 1.22
N LEU A 21 -1.36 -7.57 1.26
CA LEU A 21 -1.38 -6.45 0.34
C LEU A 21 -1.08 -6.90 -1.10
N ALA A 22 -0.10 -7.78 -1.30
CA ALA A 22 0.23 -8.32 -2.62
C ALA A 22 -0.96 -9.07 -3.24
N ASP A 23 -1.61 -9.94 -2.47
CA ASP A 23 -2.77 -10.72 -2.91
C ASP A 23 -3.95 -9.80 -3.25
N ALA A 24 -4.19 -8.76 -2.44
CA ALA A 24 -5.22 -7.77 -2.71
C ALA A 24 -4.95 -6.98 -4.00
N LEU A 25 -3.71 -6.57 -4.23
CA LEU A 25 -3.32 -5.79 -5.41
C LEU A 25 -3.32 -6.61 -6.70
N ALA A 26 -3.09 -7.93 -6.65
CA ALA A 26 -3.03 -8.80 -7.82
C ALA A 26 -4.30 -8.70 -8.71
N GLY A 27 -5.47 -8.47 -8.10
CA GLY A 27 -6.75 -8.33 -8.81
C GLY A 27 -6.95 -6.98 -9.52
N LEU A 28 -6.12 -5.96 -9.26
CA LEU A 28 -6.31 -4.63 -9.85
C LEU A 28 -5.77 -4.52 -11.28
N ARG A 29 -4.76 -5.33 -11.63
CA ARG A 29 -4.00 -5.15 -12.87
C ARG A 29 -4.84 -5.40 -14.12
N GLY A 30 -4.74 -4.49 -15.09
CA GLY A 30 -5.38 -4.62 -16.41
C GLY A 30 -6.88 -4.31 -16.41
N HIS A 31 -7.48 -4.02 -15.25
CA HIS A 31 -8.88 -3.64 -15.13
C HIS A 31 -9.03 -2.12 -14.97
N ARG A 32 -10.17 -1.59 -15.42
CA ARG A 32 -10.54 -0.20 -15.19
C ARG A 32 -11.17 -0.09 -13.80
N TRP A 33 -10.72 0.88 -13.03
CA TRP A 33 -11.18 1.15 -11.67
C TRP A 33 -11.43 2.64 -11.48
N GLN A 34 -12.39 2.97 -10.64
CA GLN A 34 -12.48 4.26 -9.97
C GLN A 34 -11.65 4.18 -8.68
N ALA A 35 -10.53 4.91 -8.66
CA ALA A 35 -9.66 5.01 -7.50
C ALA A 35 -10.06 6.23 -6.66
N VAL A 36 -10.20 6.04 -5.35
CA VAL A 36 -10.60 7.06 -4.39
C VAL A 36 -9.66 7.03 -3.19
N LEU A 37 -9.07 8.16 -2.85
CA LEU A 37 -8.26 8.35 -1.64
C LEU A 37 -9.07 9.17 -0.64
N ARG A 38 -9.18 8.66 0.58
CA ARG A 38 -9.86 9.35 1.70
C ARG A 38 -8.99 9.36 2.95
N THR A 39 -9.17 10.36 3.81
CA THR A 39 -8.56 10.39 5.17
C THR A 39 -9.50 9.88 6.25
N ASP A 40 -10.80 9.89 5.97
CA ASP A 40 -11.88 9.48 6.85
C ASP A 40 -13.11 9.14 5.98
N GLU A 41 -14.24 8.80 6.60
CA GLU A 41 -15.46 8.40 5.90
C GLU A 41 -16.09 9.53 5.05
N THR A 42 -15.71 10.79 5.29
CA THR A 42 -16.35 11.98 4.70
C THR A 42 -15.45 12.77 3.75
N THR A 43 -14.14 12.75 3.98
CA THR A 43 -13.18 13.60 3.28
C THR A 43 -12.50 12.84 2.14
N VAL A 44 -12.90 13.13 0.90
CA VAL A 44 -12.25 12.64 -0.32
C VAL A 44 -11.13 13.61 -0.71
N LEU A 45 -9.90 13.12 -0.78
CA LEU A 45 -8.74 13.90 -1.22
C LEU A 45 -8.53 13.84 -2.72
N LEU A 46 -8.76 12.67 -3.31
CA LEU A 46 -8.51 12.42 -4.72
C LEU A 46 -9.47 11.34 -5.22
N GLU A 47 -10.05 11.56 -6.39
CA GLU A 47 -10.93 10.60 -7.05
C GLU A 47 -10.73 10.66 -8.56
N PHE A 48 -10.47 9.51 -9.20
CA PHE A 48 -10.27 9.42 -10.64
C PHE A 48 -10.44 8.00 -11.17
N GLY A 49 -10.82 7.90 -12.44
CA GLY A 49 -10.83 6.63 -13.17
C GLY A 49 -9.43 6.30 -13.71
N CYS A 50 -8.98 5.06 -13.55
CA CYS A 50 -7.68 4.62 -14.04
C CYS A 50 -7.66 3.14 -14.43
N VAL A 51 -6.62 2.76 -15.18
CA VAL A 51 -6.26 1.36 -15.42
C VAL A 51 -4.90 1.13 -14.78
N ILE A 52 -4.79 0.17 -13.87
CA ILE A 52 -3.50 -0.18 -13.26
C ILE A 52 -2.74 -1.07 -14.25
N ARG A 53 -1.61 -0.59 -14.75
CA ARG A 53 -0.77 -1.29 -15.74
C ARG A 53 0.25 -2.19 -15.07
N GLU A 54 0.94 -1.66 -14.06
CA GLU A 54 2.04 -2.33 -13.38
C GLU A 54 1.91 -2.18 -11.87
N ILE A 55 2.33 -3.23 -11.17
CA ILE A 55 2.41 -3.28 -9.71
C ILE A 55 3.77 -3.86 -9.38
N MET A 56 4.59 -3.14 -8.63
CA MET A 56 5.95 -3.55 -8.29
C MET A 56 6.18 -3.49 -6.79
N ARG A 57 6.83 -4.50 -6.24
CA ARG A 57 7.40 -4.44 -4.89
C ARG A 57 8.70 -3.64 -4.95
N ARG A 58 8.81 -2.62 -4.10
CA ARG A 58 10.01 -1.79 -3.91
C ARG A 58 10.55 -2.03 -2.50
N GLU A 59 11.86 -2.20 -2.42
CA GLU A 59 12.59 -2.25 -1.16
C GLU A 59 13.71 -1.21 -1.25
N ASP A 60 13.59 -0.19 -0.43
CA ASP A 60 14.54 0.90 -0.36
C ASP A 60 15.34 0.79 0.94
N ARG A 61 16.66 0.87 0.82
CA ARG A 61 17.57 0.95 1.96
C ARG A 61 18.03 2.39 2.11
N ILE A 62 17.62 3.02 3.20
CA ILE A 62 17.96 4.40 3.50
C ILE A 62 19.07 4.39 4.56
N GLU A 63 20.28 4.80 4.16
CA GLU A 63 21.39 4.99 5.07
C GLU A 63 21.31 6.39 5.70
N MET A 64 21.04 6.45 7.01
CA MET A 64 21.03 7.68 7.81
C MET A 64 22.15 7.62 8.86
N GLY A 65 23.37 7.97 8.44
CA GLY A 65 24.54 7.95 9.32
C GLY A 65 24.93 6.52 9.73
N HIS A 66 24.65 6.14 10.97
CA HIS A 66 24.89 4.77 11.48
C HIS A 66 23.64 3.87 11.45
N LEU A 67 22.50 4.39 10.99
CA LEU A 67 21.24 3.64 10.92
C LEU A 67 20.94 3.27 9.47
N THR A 68 20.62 2.00 9.24
CA THR A 68 20.03 1.52 8.00
C THR A 68 18.55 1.30 8.25
N LEU A 69 17.70 2.02 7.51
CA LEU A 69 16.25 1.81 7.51
C LEU A 69 15.87 1.07 6.23
N ASP A 70 15.35 -0.13 6.39
CA ASP A 70 14.73 -0.89 5.29
C ASP A 70 13.25 -0.48 5.19
N SER A 71 12.84 0.00 4.01
CA SER A 71 11.45 0.37 3.73
C SER A 71 10.91 -0.45 2.58
N VAL A 72 9.75 -1.09 2.77
CA VAL A 72 9.05 -1.84 1.73
C VAL A 72 7.79 -1.09 1.32
N SER A 73 7.57 -0.96 0.02
CA SER A 73 6.34 -0.38 -0.53
C SER A 73 5.91 -1.10 -1.81
N PHE A 74 4.62 -0.99 -2.14
CA PHE A 74 4.11 -1.37 -3.46
C PHE A 74 3.91 -0.12 -4.31
N GLU A 75 4.53 -0.09 -5.49
CA GLU A 75 4.33 0.94 -6.49
C GLU A 75 3.27 0.48 -7.49
N LEU A 76 2.18 1.23 -7.56
CA LEU A 76 1.13 1.10 -8.58
C LEU A 76 1.40 2.12 -9.67
N ILE A 77 1.45 1.66 -10.92
CA ILE A 77 1.56 2.55 -12.09
C ILE A 77 0.27 2.44 -12.88
N ASN A 78 -0.44 3.56 -12.98
CA ASN A 78 -1.64 3.64 -13.81
C ASN A 78 -1.32 4.02 -15.26
N ASP A 79 -2.33 3.98 -16.12
CA ASP A 79 -2.35 4.69 -17.41
C ASP A 79 -2.99 6.08 -17.18
N PRO A 80 -2.27 7.22 -17.32
CA PRO A 80 -1.16 7.53 -18.25
C PRO A 80 0.28 7.44 -17.70
N GLY A 81 0.50 6.85 -16.53
CA GLY A 81 1.84 6.66 -15.94
C GLY A 81 2.02 7.27 -14.56
N VAL A 82 0.92 7.66 -13.89
CA VAL A 82 0.97 8.17 -12.51
C VAL A 82 1.34 7.03 -11.58
N ARG A 83 2.25 7.33 -10.65
CA ARG A 83 2.78 6.40 -9.68
C ARG A 83 2.14 6.65 -8.32
N VAL A 84 1.60 5.60 -7.70
CA VAL A 84 1.08 5.63 -6.33
C VAL A 84 1.90 4.65 -5.51
N PHE A 85 2.46 5.14 -4.40
CA PHE A 85 3.27 4.33 -3.49
C PHE A 85 2.44 3.96 -2.27
N LEU A 86 2.39 2.66 -1.98
CA LEU A 86 1.68 2.08 -0.85
C LEU A 86 2.71 1.54 0.15
N PRO A 87 3.08 2.32 1.18
CA PRO A 87 4.09 1.92 2.14
C PRO A 87 3.57 0.82 3.07
N LEU A 88 4.28 -0.30 3.14
CA LEU A 88 3.89 -1.46 3.94
C LEU A 88 3.84 -1.13 5.44
N SER A 89 4.70 -0.22 5.90
CA SER A 89 4.79 0.18 7.31
C SER A 89 3.52 0.84 7.83
N GLN A 90 2.72 1.48 6.96
CA GLN A 90 1.46 2.13 7.33
C GLN A 90 0.26 1.24 7.00
N PHE A 91 0.46 0.08 6.35
CA PHE A 91 -0.63 -0.79 5.94
C PHE A 91 -1.22 -1.52 7.15
N THR A 92 -2.54 -1.48 7.24
CA THR A 92 -3.30 -2.04 8.35
C THR A 92 -4.12 -3.23 7.89
N GLU A 93 -4.92 -3.06 6.84
CA GLU A 93 -5.80 -4.11 6.34
C GLU A 93 -6.21 -3.91 4.89
N ALA A 94 -6.63 -5.02 4.25
CA ALA A 94 -7.29 -5.01 2.96
C ALA A 94 -8.64 -5.71 3.06
N GLN A 95 -9.66 -5.13 2.45
CA GLN A 95 -11.01 -5.68 2.39
C GLN A 95 -11.45 -5.76 0.94
N THR A 96 -11.72 -6.98 0.48
CA THR A 96 -12.17 -7.26 -0.88
C THR A 96 -13.65 -7.58 -0.87
N PHE A 97 -14.41 -6.88 -1.70
CA PHE A 97 -15.83 -7.10 -1.96
C PHE A 97 -16.03 -7.38 -3.46
N PRO A 98 -17.18 -7.92 -3.87
CA PRO A 98 -17.51 -8.03 -5.28
C PRO A 98 -17.45 -6.64 -5.97
N GLY A 99 -16.50 -6.46 -6.88
CA GLY A 99 -16.32 -5.19 -7.61
C GLY A 99 -15.68 -4.05 -6.80
N ALA A 100 -15.20 -4.29 -5.59
CA ALA A 100 -14.53 -3.26 -4.80
C ALA A 100 -13.36 -3.79 -3.98
N LEU A 101 -12.30 -3.01 -3.87
CA LEU A 101 -11.17 -3.24 -2.99
C LEU A 101 -10.94 -2.01 -2.13
N VAL A 102 -10.86 -2.18 -0.81
CA VAL A 102 -10.50 -1.11 0.13
C VAL A 102 -9.21 -1.49 0.83
N LEU A 103 -8.21 -0.63 0.72
CA LEU A 103 -6.92 -0.75 1.39
C LEU A 103 -6.83 0.33 2.46
N ARG A 104 -6.65 -0.05 3.72
CA ARG A 104 -6.54 0.89 4.83
C ARG A 104 -5.12 1.03 5.32
N PHE A 105 -4.74 2.28 5.53
CA PHE A 105 -3.48 2.70 6.12
C PHE A 105 -3.76 3.56 7.36
N ASP A 106 -2.74 3.82 8.17
CA ASP A 106 -2.88 4.51 9.47
C ASP A 106 -3.70 5.81 9.45
N ARG A 107 -3.65 6.57 8.34
CA ARG A 107 -4.30 7.89 8.23
C ARG A 107 -5.12 8.09 6.96
N TYR A 108 -5.20 7.08 6.12
CA TYR A 108 -5.89 7.18 4.84
C TYR A 108 -6.31 5.80 4.35
N GLU A 109 -7.28 5.78 3.45
CA GLU A 109 -7.68 4.57 2.74
C GLU A 109 -7.75 4.82 1.24
N TRP A 110 -7.43 3.78 0.49
CA TRP A 110 -7.66 3.71 -0.95
C TRP A 110 -8.83 2.77 -1.23
N GLY A 111 -9.85 3.28 -1.91
CA GLY A 111 -10.92 2.50 -2.51
C GLY A 111 -10.69 2.35 -4.02
N PHE A 112 -10.80 1.13 -4.54
CA PHE A 112 -10.82 0.82 -5.97
C PHE A 112 -12.15 0.16 -6.29
N TYR A 113 -12.95 0.78 -7.15
CA TYR A 113 -14.31 0.32 -7.49
C TYR A 113 -14.41 0.05 -9.00
N ALA A 114 -14.88 -1.13 -9.40
CA ALA A 114 -15.03 -1.55 -10.79
C ALA A 114 -16.32 -1.05 -11.43
#